data_AF-A0A7S1RGH9-F1
#
_entry.id   AF-A0A7S1RGH9-F1
#
_cell.length_a   1.000
_cell.length_b   1.000
_cell.length_c   1.000
_cell.angle_alpha   90.00
_cell.angle_beta   90.00
_cell.angle_gamma   90.00
#
_symmetry.space_group_name_H-M   'P 1'
#
loop_
_entity.id
_entity.type
_entity.pdbx_description
1 polymer ?
#
loop_
_entity_poly.entity_id
_entity_poly.type
_entity_poly.pdbx_seq_one_letter_code
_entity_poly.pdbx_strand_id
1 'polypeptide(L)'
;AEDGLLLVALYAEEYYDEKENLLNMKRFYRNATAWRKEQLEIAVGIHWIRPLLKAGRGPFEVLREFASQRGMDFWTDVRDWLGGWPMEFANTKDVLTFARRSGLLCVGVRRYGGNTEFQLVR
;
A
#
# COMPACT_ATOMS: atom_id res chain seq x y z
N ALA A 1 25.08 -3.47 -13.57
CA ALA A 1 26.11 -2.88 -12.72
C ALA A 1 26.58 -3.96 -11.76
N GLU A 2 27.87 -4.21 -11.66
CA GLU A 2 28.44 -5.23 -10.76
C GLU A 2 28.22 -4.87 -9.28
N ASP A 3 27.98 -3.58 -8.98
CA ASP A 3 27.68 -3.08 -7.63
C ASP A 3 26.22 -2.57 -7.45
N GLY A 4 25.25 -3.18 -8.16
CA GLY A 4 23.86 -2.75 -8.13
C GLY A 4 23.10 -3.23 -6.89
N LEU A 5 22.40 -2.32 -6.20
CA LEU A 5 21.42 -2.64 -5.16
C LEU A 5 19.99 -2.54 -5.71
N LEU A 6 19.26 -3.64 -5.70
CA LEU A 6 17.83 -3.67 -5.96
C LEU A 6 17.06 -3.62 -4.64
N LEU A 7 16.33 -2.52 -4.43
CA LEU A 7 15.36 -2.36 -3.36
C LEU A 7 13.96 -2.61 -3.91
N VAL A 8 13.24 -3.57 -3.32
CA VAL A 8 11.87 -3.89 -3.74
C VAL A 8 11.00 -4.13 -2.51
N ALA A 9 9.84 -3.48 -2.47
CA ALA A 9 8.83 -3.69 -1.44
C ALA A 9 7.58 -4.31 -2.07
N LEU A 10 7.18 -5.48 -1.59
CA LEU A 10 6.04 -6.25 -2.12
C LEU A 10 5.00 -6.45 -1.02
N TYR A 11 3.72 -6.42 -1.38
CA TYR A 11 2.64 -6.75 -0.46
C TYR A 11 2.85 -8.15 0.10
N ALA A 12 3.03 -8.24 1.41
CA ALA A 12 3.44 -9.48 2.06
C ALA A 12 2.22 -10.34 2.32
N GLU A 13 2.16 -11.54 1.74
CA GLU A 13 1.05 -12.46 1.96
C GLU A 13 0.84 -12.78 3.46
N GLU A 14 1.94 -12.85 4.21
CA GLU A 14 1.97 -13.21 5.63
C GLU A 14 1.32 -12.16 6.55
N TYR A 15 1.01 -10.96 6.04
CA TYR A 15 0.43 -9.87 6.85
C TYR A 15 -1.07 -9.71 6.68
N TYR A 16 -1.69 -10.46 5.77
CA TYR A 16 -3.10 -10.30 5.43
C TYR A 16 -3.86 -11.61 5.62
N ASP A 17 -4.45 -11.79 6.80
CA ASP A 17 -5.34 -12.92 7.08
C ASP A 17 -6.55 -12.93 6.14
N GLU A 18 -7.07 -11.75 5.80
CA GLU A 18 -8.25 -11.57 4.94
C GLU A 18 -7.89 -10.93 3.58
N LYS A 19 -6.80 -11.39 2.95
CA LYS A 19 -6.34 -10.88 1.64
C LYS A 19 -7.44 -10.86 0.58
N GLU A 20 -8.31 -11.88 0.56
CA GLU A 20 -9.42 -11.97 -0.39
C GLU A 20 -10.46 -10.86 -0.19
N ASN A 21 -10.72 -10.43 1.05
CA ASN A 21 -11.62 -9.31 1.31
C ASN A 21 -11.05 -8.01 0.75
N LEU A 22 -9.74 -7.79 0.88
CA LEU A 22 -9.07 -6.64 0.29
C LEU A 22 -9.13 -6.67 -1.25
N LEU A 23 -8.86 -7.82 -1.86
CA LEU A 23 -8.93 -8.01 -3.31
C LEU A 23 -10.35 -7.78 -3.82
N ASN A 24 -11.36 -8.31 -3.13
CA ASN A 24 -12.77 -8.11 -3.46
C ASN A 24 -13.19 -6.65 -3.33
N MET A 25 -12.77 -5.95 -2.26
CA MET A 25 -13.03 -4.52 -2.09
C MET A 25 -12.44 -3.70 -3.24
N LYS A 26 -11.17 -3.93 -3.60
CA LYS A 26 -10.49 -3.22 -4.68
C LYS A 26 -11.13 -3.50 -6.05
N ARG A 27 -11.51 -4.77 -6.30
CA ARG A 27 -12.23 -5.17 -7.50
C ARG A 27 -13.62 -4.53 -7.58
N PHE A 28 -14.35 -4.49 -6.47
CA PHE A 28 -15.64 -3.83 -6.37
C PHE A 28 -15.52 -2.34 -6.69
N TYR A 29 -14.58 -1.64 -6.05
CA TYR A 29 -14.32 -0.23 -6.32
C TYR A 29 -13.97 0.00 -7.80
N ARG A 30 -13.04 -0.78 -8.38
CA ARG A 30 -12.67 -0.67 -9.80
C ARG A 30 -13.88 -0.71 -10.74
N ASN A 31 -14.79 -1.65 -10.49
CA ASN A 31 -15.97 -1.90 -11.32
C ASN A 31 -17.17 -1.00 -10.97
N ALA A 32 -17.08 -0.18 -9.93
CA ALA A 32 -18.13 0.74 -9.54
C ALA A 32 -18.29 1.90 -10.53
N THR A 33 -19.49 2.47 -10.60
CA THR A 33 -19.78 3.70 -11.36
C THR A 33 -19.04 4.89 -10.76
N ALA A 34 -18.82 5.96 -11.54
CA ALA A 34 -18.16 7.17 -11.05
C ALA A 34 -18.81 7.74 -9.78
N TRP A 35 -20.15 7.82 -9.76
CA TRP A 35 -20.89 8.25 -8.58
C TRP A 35 -20.67 7.33 -7.36
N ARG A 36 -20.66 6.00 -7.56
CA ARG A 36 -20.38 5.07 -6.45
C ARG A 36 -18.94 5.17 -5.96
N LYS A 37 -17.97 5.39 -6.84
CA LYS A 37 -16.58 5.62 -6.46
C LYS A 37 -16.46 6.85 -5.58
N GLU A 38 -17.06 7.96 -5.99
CA GLU A 38 -17.09 9.19 -5.21
C GLU A 38 -17.68 8.98 -3.80
N GLN A 39 -18.80 8.27 -3.69
CA GLN A 39 -19.39 7.96 -2.38
C GLN A 39 -18.44 7.11 -1.50
N LEU A 40 -17.77 6.12 -2.09
CA LEU A 40 -16.80 5.27 -1.37
C LEU A 40 -15.56 6.05 -0.94
N GLU A 41 -15.02 6.89 -1.81
CA GLU A 41 -13.89 7.79 -1.52
C GLU A 41 -14.24 8.71 -0.36
N ILE A 42 -15.38 9.39 -0.40
CA ILE A 42 -15.84 10.27 0.68
C ILE A 42 -16.00 9.49 1.98
N ALA A 43 -16.64 8.32 1.94
CA ALA A 43 -16.85 7.49 3.13
C ALA A 43 -15.53 7.06 3.78
N VAL A 44 -14.56 6.59 2.98
CA VAL A 44 -13.23 6.20 3.45
C VAL A 44 -12.44 7.40 3.95
N GLY A 45 -12.44 8.51 3.21
CA GLY A 45 -11.74 9.73 3.61
C GLY A 45 -12.25 10.29 4.94
N ILE A 46 -13.57 10.34 5.13
CA ILE A 46 -14.18 10.71 6.41
C ILE A 46 -13.76 9.72 7.51
N HIS A 47 -13.78 8.42 7.24
CA HIS A 47 -13.37 7.41 8.21
C HIS A 47 -11.92 7.61 8.69
N TRP A 48 -10.99 7.93 7.77
CA TRP A 48 -9.58 8.18 8.09
C TRP A 48 -9.35 9.46 8.89
N ILE A 49 -10.09 10.53 8.60
CA ILE A 49 -9.92 11.83 9.27
C ILE A 49 -10.60 11.86 10.66
N ARG A 50 -11.70 11.14 10.85
CA ARG A 50 -12.48 11.09 12.11
C ARG A 50 -11.65 10.94 13.40
N PRO A 51 -10.69 10.00 13.54
CA PRO A 51 -9.90 9.88 14.77
C PRO A 51 -9.04 11.11 15.03
N LEU A 52 -8.53 11.77 14.00
CA LEU A 52 -7.71 12.98 14.12
C LEU A 52 -8.55 14.19 14.56
N LEU A 53 -9.78 14.30 14.07
CA LEU A 53 -10.72 15.33 14.54
C LEU A 53 -11.11 15.12 16.00
N LYS A 54 -11.33 13.86 16.41
CA LYS A 54 -11.59 13.52 17.82
C LYS A 54 -10.42 13.84 18.74
N ALA A 55 -9.20 13.84 18.22
CA ALA A 55 -8.00 14.27 18.92
C ALA A 55 -7.83 15.80 19.00
N GLY A 56 -8.83 16.58 18.55
CA GLY A 56 -8.81 18.05 18.61
C GLY A 56 -8.08 18.72 17.45
N ARG A 57 -7.64 17.97 16.44
CA ARG A 57 -6.97 18.54 15.26
C ARG A 57 -7.99 19.12 14.29
N GLY A 58 -7.68 20.29 13.73
CA GLY A 58 -8.54 20.91 12.72
C GLY A 58 -8.51 20.12 11.40
N PRO A 59 -9.63 20.04 10.65
CA PRO A 59 -9.66 19.31 9.38
C PRO A 59 -8.66 19.85 8.35
N PHE A 60 -8.52 21.18 8.25
CA PHE A 60 -7.57 21.82 7.32
C PHE A 60 -6.11 21.56 7.70
N GLU A 61 -5.81 21.49 9.00
CA GLU A 61 -4.48 21.16 9.51
C GLU A 61 -4.10 19.73 9.12
N VAL A 62 -5.00 18.78 9.36
CA VAL A 62 -4.83 17.37 8.99
C VAL A 62 -4.56 17.22 7.50
N LEU A 63 -5.39 17.84 6.65
CA LEU A 63 -5.24 17.74 5.19
C LEU A 63 -3.94 18.37 4.69
N ARG A 64 -3.54 19.52 5.24
CA ARG A 64 -2.31 20.22 4.86
C ARG A 64 -1.06 19.42 5.21
N GLU A 65 -1.04 18.80 6.38
CA GLU A 65 0.12 18.02 6.83
C GLU A 65 0.19 16.65 6.16
N PHE A 66 -0.94 16.10 5.73
CA PHE A 66 -0.99 14.79 5.08
C PHE A 66 -0.04 14.69 3.89
N ALA A 67 -0.03 15.72 3.02
CA ALA A 67 0.84 15.78 1.87
C ALA A 67 2.33 15.73 2.22
N SER A 68 2.72 16.37 3.33
CA SER A 68 4.12 16.35 3.78
C SER A 68 4.56 14.98 4.32
N GLN A 69 3.63 14.21 4.89
CA GLN A 69 3.92 12.90 5.50
C GLN A 69 3.89 11.76 4.47
N ARG A 70 2.97 11.82 3.51
CA ARG A 70 2.72 10.75 2.54
C ARG A 70 3.32 11.04 1.16
N GLY A 71 3.68 12.29 0.88
CA GLY A 71 4.20 12.72 -0.41
C GLY A 71 3.13 13.00 -1.46
N MET A 72 1.83 13.01 -1.09
CA MET A 72 0.72 13.23 -2.01
C MET A 72 -0.53 13.81 -1.32
N ASP A 73 -1.43 14.43 -2.09
CA ASP A 73 -2.70 14.94 -1.58
C ASP A 73 -3.58 13.82 -0.98
N PHE A 74 -4.33 14.17 0.07
CA PHE A 74 -5.17 13.24 0.82
C PHE A 74 -6.18 12.47 -0.03
N TRP A 75 -6.93 13.16 -0.89
CA TRP A 75 -7.96 12.51 -1.72
C TRP A 75 -7.35 11.70 -2.85
N THR A 76 -6.12 12.02 -3.25
CA THR A 76 -5.36 11.18 -4.18
C THR A 76 -4.94 9.87 -3.51
N ASP A 77 -4.43 9.91 -2.28
CA ASP A 77 -4.07 8.69 -1.52
C ASP A 77 -5.30 7.81 -1.25
N VAL A 78 -6.45 8.40 -0.89
CA VAL A 78 -7.71 7.65 -0.73
C VAL A 78 -8.11 6.92 -2.02
N ARG A 79 -8.06 7.62 -3.17
CA ARG A 79 -8.38 7.06 -4.48
C ARG A 79 -7.41 5.95 -4.87
N ASP A 80 -6.13 6.13 -4.63
CA ASP A 80 -5.10 5.13 -4.96
C ASP A 80 -5.21 3.90 -4.06
N TRP A 81 -5.49 4.09 -2.76
CA TRP A 81 -5.70 3.00 -1.82
C TRP A 81 -6.92 2.14 -2.20
N LEU A 82 -8.04 2.75 -2.58
CA LEU A 82 -9.22 2.04 -3.08
C LEU A 82 -8.99 1.44 -4.48
N GLY A 83 -8.29 2.18 -5.34
CA GLY A 83 -8.18 1.96 -6.78
C GLY A 83 -7.08 1.03 -7.24
N GLY A 84 -6.11 0.67 -6.39
CA GLY A 84 -4.94 -0.14 -6.73
C GLY A 84 -5.24 -1.61 -7.08
N TRP A 85 -6.20 -1.88 -7.96
CA TRP A 85 -6.48 -3.18 -8.58
C TRP A 85 -5.95 -3.20 -10.03
N PRO A 86 -5.34 -4.29 -10.52
CA PRO A 86 -5.07 -5.56 -9.83
C PRO A 86 -3.94 -5.44 -8.80
N MET A 87 -4.02 -6.29 -7.78
CA MET A 87 -3.02 -6.42 -6.72
C MET A 87 -2.73 -7.90 -6.51
N GLU A 88 -1.47 -8.21 -6.21
CA GLU A 88 -1.01 -9.54 -5.85
C GLU A 88 -0.23 -9.46 -4.54
N PHE A 89 -0.17 -10.58 -3.83
CA PHE A 89 0.63 -10.75 -2.63
C PHE A 89 1.78 -11.69 -2.93
N ALA A 90 2.94 -11.41 -2.36
CA ALA A 90 4.12 -12.22 -2.48
C ALA A 90 4.45 -12.86 -1.13
N ASN A 91 4.68 -14.17 -1.15
CA ASN A 91 5.25 -14.86 -0.01
C ASN A 91 6.76 -14.58 0.07
N THR A 92 7.25 -14.27 1.26
CA THR A 92 8.68 -14.00 1.49
C THR A 92 9.56 -15.16 1.02
N LYS A 93 9.13 -16.41 1.24
CA LYS A 93 9.87 -17.60 0.81
C LYS A 93 9.96 -17.68 -0.72
N ASP A 94 8.89 -17.36 -1.42
CA ASP A 94 8.85 -17.41 -2.89
C ASP A 94 9.73 -16.33 -3.51
N VAL A 95 9.71 -15.12 -2.94
CA VAL A 95 10.58 -14.01 -3.36
C VAL A 95 12.06 -14.37 -3.16
N LEU A 96 12.43 -14.92 -1.99
CA LEU A 96 13.81 -15.33 -1.74
C LEU A 96 14.26 -16.48 -2.63
N THR A 97 13.35 -17.42 -2.95
CA THR A 97 13.61 -18.52 -3.87
C THR A 97 13.82 -18.00 -5.29
N PHE A 98 12.98 -17.08 -5.73
CA PHE A 98 13.10 -16.43 -7.04
C PHE A 98 14.40 -15.61 -7.15
N ALA A 99 14.75 -14.84 -6.13
CA ALA A 99 15.98 -14.05 -6.09
C ALA A 99 17.22 -14.94 -6.27
N ARG A 100 17.33 -16.00 -5.48
CA ARG A 100 18.45 -16.97 -5.58
C ARG A 100 18.54 -17.60 -6.97
N ARG A 101 17.40 -18.04 -7.52
CA ARG A 101 17.34 -18.62 -8.88
C ARG A 101 17.71 -17.62 -9.97
N SER A 102 17.48 -16.34 -9.73
CA SER A 102 17.83 -15.24 -10.63
C SER A 102 19.27 -14.74 -10.47
N GLY A 103 20.08 -15.39 -9.62
CA GLY A 103 21.45 -14.96 -9.34
C GLY A 103 21.53 -13.70 -8.48
N LEU A 104 20.51 -13.45 -7.65
CA LEU A 104 20.49 -12.35 -6.69
C LEU A 104 20.66 -12.90 -5.26
N LEU A 105 21.54 -12.26 -4.50
CA LEU A 105 21.73 -12.49 -3.08
C LEU A 105 20.88 -11.50 -2.27
N CYS A 106 20.08 -12.00 -1.34
CA CYS A 106 19.37 -11.15 -0.40
C CYS A 106 20.28 -10.80 0.78
N VAL A 107 20.57 -9.50 0.93
CA VAL A 107 21.42 -8.95 2.00
C VAL A 107 20.62 -8.29 3.12
N GLY A 108 19.33 -8.07 2.91
CA GLY A 108 18.43 -7.50 3.91
C GLY A 108 16.97 -7.79 3.62
N VAL A 109 16.21 -8.02 4.69
CA VAL A 109 14.75 -8.14 4.65
C VAL A 109 14.18 -7.28 5.76
N ARG A 110 13.23 -6.41 5.44
CA ARG A 110 12.58 -5.53 6.41
C ARG A 110 11.08 -5.57 6.26
N ARG A 111 10.38 -5.65 7.38
CA ARG A 111 8.94 -5.41 7.44
C ARG A 111 8.66 -3.90 7.40
N TYR A 112 7.77 -3.47 6.51
CA TYR A 112 7.33 -2.07 6.46
C TYR A 112 5.85 -1.96 6.08
N GLY A 113 5.02 -1.61 7.06
CA GLY A 113 3.57 -1.55 6.89
C GLY A 113 2.99 -2.92 6.47
N GLY A 114 2.23 -2.92 5.37
CA GLY A 114 1.70 -4.12 4.72
C GLY A 114 2.66 -4.81 3.74
N ASN A 115 3.92 -4.34 3.64
CA ASN A 115 4.89 -4.85 2.68
C ASN A 115 6.10 -5.50 3.37
N THR A 116 6.73 -6.42 2.66
CA THR A 116 8.10 -6.87 2.94
C THR A 116 9.04 -6.23 1.92
N GLU A 117 10.03 -5.50 2.43
CA GLU A 117 11.13 -4.92 1.66
C GLU A 117 12.31 -5.88 1.60
N PHE A 118 12.85 -6.08 0.40
CA PHE A 118 14.02 -6.90 0.12
C PHE A 118 15.13 -6.04 -0.45
N GLN A 119 16.33 -6.26 0.06
CA GLN A 119 17.57 -5.67 -0.42
C GLN A 119 18.36 -6.78 -1.12
N LEU A 120 18.48 -6.68 -2.45
CA LEU A 120 19.04 -7.72 -3.30
C LEU A 120 20.26 -7.17 -4.06
N VAL A 121 21.34 -7.95 -4.11
CA VAL A 121 22.57 -7.66 -4.87
C VAL A 121 22.85 -8.80 -5.85
N ARG A 122 23.69 -8.57 -6.86
CA ARG A 122 24.08 -9.60 -7.83
C ARG A 122 25.41 -10.25 -7.46
#